data_AF-A0A6A3JL88-F1
#
_entry.id   AF-A0A6A3JL88-F1
#
_cell.length_a   1.000
_cell.length_b   1.000
_cell.length_c   1.000
_cell.angle_alpha   90.00
_cell.angle_beta   90.00
_cell.angle_gamma   90.00
#
_symmetry.space_group_name_H-M   'P 1'
#
loop_
_entity.id
_entity.type
_entity.pdbx_description
1 polymer ?
#
loop_
_entity_poly.entity_id
_entity_poly.type
_entity_poly.pdbx_seq_one_letter_code
_entity_poly.pdbx_strand_id
1 'polypeptide(L)'
;MTSTDAAVSAHAVDASDVKRFLRSNHEEDEEGEEERVKKPWKLGEEALNTWKAKWAAKAKGWLDEGHNLSSMREALGGYDMSRKNAMKYYQFVKKYN
;
A
#
# COMPACT_ATOMS: atom_id res chain seq x y z
N MET A 1 -51.63 -9.37 42.65
CA MET A 1 -52.21 -10.68 42.27
C MET A 1 -52.65 -10.58 40.81
N THR A 2 -52.00 -11.38 39.93
CA THR A 2 -52.48 -12.06 38.70
C THR A 2 -53.51 -11.38 37.79
N SER A 3 -53.52 -11.47 36.46
CA SER A 3 -52.68 -12.03 35.38
C SER A 3 -53.56 -11.85 34.13
N THR A 4 -53.03 -11.39 32.99
CA THR A 4 -53.56 -11.83 31.68
C THR A 4 -52.42 -11.80 30.68
N ASP A 5 -52.15 -13.02 30.22
CA ASP A 5 -51.22 -13.46 29.19
C ASP A 5 -51.69 -13.03 27.79
N ALA A 6 -50.74 -12.72 26.92
CA ALA A 6 -50.90 -12.82 25.48
C ALA A 6 -49.52 -13.12 24.87
N ALA A 7 -49.17 -14.40 24.89
CA ALA A 7 -48.05 -14.94 24.14
C ALA A 7 -48.22 -14.63 22.64
N VAL A 8 -47.35 -13.79 22.08
CA VAL A 8 -47.13 -13.72 20.63
C VAL A 8 -45.98 -14.68 20.31
N SER A 9 -46.37 -15.80 19.70
CA SER A 9 -45.47 -16.76 19.07
C SER A 9 -44.66 -16.04 17.98
N ALA A 10 -43.39 -15.77 18.25
CA ALA A 10 -42.41 -15.45 17.21
C ALA A 10 -41.78 -16.77 16.75
N HIS A 11 -42.33 -17.30 15.67
CA HIS A 11 -41.86 -18.47 14.95
C HIS A 11 -40.33 -18.46 14.75
N ALA A 12 -39.69 -19.60 15.06
CA ALA A 12 -38.35 -19.94 14.60
C ALA A 12 -38.35 -20.15 13.07
N VAL A 13 -37.63 -19.30 12.34
CA VAL A 13 -37.19 -19.45 10.93
C VAL A 13 -36.01 -18.49 10.82
N ASP A 14 -34.82 -18.78 10.33
CA ASP A 14 -34.15 -19.96 9.81
C ASP A 14 -32.66 -19.59 9.89
N ALA A 15 -31.81 -20.58 10.13
CA ALA A 15 -30.36 -20.42 10.12
C ALA A 15 -29.88 -20.20 8.68
N SER A 16 -30.13 -19.03 8.12
CA SER A 16 -29.48 -18.60 6.89
C SER A 16 -28.08 -18.14 7.26
N ASP A 17 -27.15 -19.09 7.16
CA ASP A 17 -25.70 -18.93 7.08
C ASP A 17 -25.37 -17.79 6.11
N VAL A 18 -25.38 -16.55 6.61
CA VAL A 18 -24.87 -15.41 5.87
C VAL A 18 -23.37 -15.58 5.90
N LYS A 19 -22.86 -16.32 4.90
CA LYS A 19 -21.45 -16.29 4.52
C LYS A 19 -21.09 -14.84 4.27
N ARG A 20 -20.59 -14.17 5.33
CA ARG A 20 -19.80 -12.96 5.22
C ARG A 20 -18.54 -13.38 4.50
N PHE A 21 -18.61 -13.41 3.17
CA PHE A 21 -17.44 -13.38 2.34
C PHE A 21 -16.77 -12.04 2.64
N LEU A 22 -15.81 -12.07 3.58
CA LEU A 22 -14.78 -11.05 3.66
C LEU A 22 -14.15 -11.03 2.28
N ARG A 23 -14.48 -9.99 1.52
CA ARG A 23 -13.91 -9.72 0.22
C ARG A 23 -12.40 -9.75 0.40
N SER A 24 -11.76 -10.82 -0.05
CA SER A 24 -10.31 -10.92 -0.08
C SER A 24 -9.85 -9.91 -1.13
N ASN A 25 -9.35 -8.75 -0.69
CA ASN A 25 -8.56 -7.89 -1.55
C ASN A 25 -7.32 -8.70 -1.94
N HIS A 26 -7.36 -9.32 -3.13
CA HIS A 26 -6.23 -10.07 -3.68
C HIS A 26 -5.34 -9.22 -4.59
N GLU A 27 -5.43 -7.88 -4.50
CA GLU A 27 -4.58 -6.96 -5.29
C GLU A 27 -4.14 -5.73 -4.49
N GLU A 28 -4.04 -5.85 -3.17
CA GLU A 28 -3.37 -4.89 -2.31
C GLU A 28 -2.44 -5.78 -1.46
N ASP A 29 -1.12 -5.86 -1.64
CA ASP A 29 -0.21 -4.78 -1.29
C ASP A 29 1.25 -5.28 -1.41
N GLU A 30 1.71 -5.68 -2.60
CA GLU A 30 3.17 -5.84 -2.84
C GLU A 30 3.93 -4.50 -2.75
N GLU A 31 3.19 -3.38 -2.68
CA GLU A 31 3.73 -2.06 -2.41
C GLU A 31 4.03 -1.86 -0.91
N GLY A 32 3.17 -2.38 -0.03
CA GLY A 32 3.23 -2.14 1.40
C GLY A 32 4.26 -2.93 2.17
N GLU A 33 4.69 -4.11 1.71
CA GLU A 33 5.78 -4.86 2.36
C GLU A 33 7.13 -4.15 2.20
N GLU A 34 7.37 -3.45 1.08
CA GLU A 34 8.68 -2.88 0.77
C GLU A 34 8.80 -1.38 1.07
N GLU A 35 7.68 -0.65 1.17
CA GLU A 35 7.71 0.67 1.79
C GLU A 35 8.17 0.59 3.26
N ARG A 36 7.99 -0.57 3.92
CA ARG A 36 8.47 -0.86 5.29
C ARG A 36 9.99 -0.93 5.40
N VAL A 37 10.74 -0.99 4.29
CA VAL A 37 12.20 -0.88 4.34
C VAL A 37 12.57 0.55 4.75
N LYS A 38 12.70 0.77 6.07
CA LYS A 38 13.00 2.09 6.66
C LYS A 38 14.41 2.57 6.31
N LYS A 39 15.36 1.64 6.12
CA LYS A 39 16.79 1.94 5.92
C LYS A 39 17.39 1.09 4.78
N PRO A 40 17.03 1.33 3.51
CA PRO A 40 17.51 0.51 2.38
C PRO A 40 19.03 0.50 2.24
N TRP A 41 19.73 1.56 2.64
CA TRP A 41 21.20 1.62 2.63
C TRP A 41 21.89 0.69 3.65
N LYS A 42 21.13 0.01 4.53
CA LYS A 42 21.65 -1.01 5.44
C LYS A 42 21.40 -2.44 4.93
N LEU A 43 20.73 -2.59 3.79
CA LEU A 43 20.54 -3.90 3.17
C LEU A 43 21.88 -4.46 2.69
N GLY A 44 21.98 -5.79 2.67
CA GLY A 44 23.06 -6.48 1.95
C GLY A 44 23.03 -6.15 0.45
N GLU A 45 24.13 -6.42 -0.25
CA GLU A 45 24.32 -6.03 -1.65
C GLU A 45 23.19 -6.52 -2.58
N GLU A 46 22.84 -7.80 -2.48
CA GLU A 46 21.78 -8.41 -3.29
C GLU A 46 20.42 -7.74 -3.04
N ALA A 47 20.00 -7.66 -1.77
CA ALA A 47 18.73 -7.04 -1.39
C ALA A 47 18.68 -5.54 -1.76
N LEU A 48 19.81 -4.84 -1.65
CA LEU A 48 19.92 -3.44 -2.07
C LEU A 48 19.77 -3.31 -3.59
N ASN A 49 20.35 -4.23 -4.37
CA ASN A 49 20.23 -4.24 -5.82
C ASN A 49 18.79 -4.53 -6.26
N THR A 50 18.11 -5.50 -5.64
CA THR A 50 16.68 -5.77 -5.88
C THR A 50 15.83 -4.54 -5.57
N TRP A 51 16.08 -3.90 -4.42
CA TRP A 51 15.38 -2.67 -4.03
C TRP A 51 15.59 -1.55 -5.05
N LYS A 52 16.83 -1.33 -5.50
CA LYS A 52 17.14 -0.33 -6.53
C LYS A 52 16.46 -0.65 -7.86
N ALA A 53 16.45 -1.90 -8.29
CA ALA A 53 15.81 -2.34 -9.52
C ALA A 53 14.29 -2.08 -9.50
N LYS A 54 13.62 -2.36 -8.37
CA LYS A 54 12.20 -2.04 -8.19
C LYS A 54 11.91 -0.55 -8.35
N TRP A 55 12.69 0.32 -7.68
CA TRP A 55 12.49 1.77 -7.80
C TRP A 55 12.90 2.33 -9.17
N ALA A 56 13.84 1.68 -9.87
CA ALA A 56 14.13 2.01 -11.27
C ALA A 56 12.96 1.63 -12.20
N ALA A 57 12.24 0.55 -11.93
CA ALA A 57 11.01 0.21 -12.64
C ALA A 57 9.88 1.21 -12.33
N LYS A 58 9.64 1.54 -11.05
CA LYS A 58 8.67 2.58 -10.65
C LYS A 58 9.01 3.96 -11.24
N ALA A 59 10.30 4.29 -11.35
CA ALA A 59 10.73 5.54 -11.98
C ALA A 59 10.23 5.69 -13.43
N LYS A 60 10.10 4.59 -14.17
CA LYS A 60 9.48 4.63 -15.49
C LYS A 60 8.00 5.00 -15.41
N GLY A 61 7.24 4.36 -14.50
CA GLY A 61 5.83 4.67 -14.29
C GLY A 61 5.60 6.14 -13.92
N TRP A 62 6.47 6.71 -13.08
CA TRP A 62 6.41 8.13 -12.74
C TRP A 62 6.65 9.06 -13.95
N LEU A 63 7.51 8.68 -14.89
CA LEU A 63 7.69 9.45 -16.13
C LEU A 63 6.45 9.36 -17.02
N ASP A 64 5.86 8.16 -17.12
CA ASP A 64 4.63 7.93 -17.89
C ASP A 64 3.44 8.72 -17.30
N GLU A 65 3.42 8.94 -15.98
CA GLU A 65 2.49 9.83 -15.27
C GLU A 65 2.77 11.33 -15.48
N GLY A 66 3.83 11.69 -16.20
CA GLY A 66 4.19 13.07 -16.52
C GLY A 66 4.98 13.80 -15.44
N HIS A 67 5.54 13.08 -14.45
CA HIS A 67 6.42 13.70 -13.48
C HIS A 67 7.70 14.24 -14.15
N ASN A 68 8.05 15.48 -13.82
CA ASN A 68 9.36 16.06 -14.07
C ASN A 68 10.21 16.11 -12.79
N LEU A 69 11.49 16.47 -12.92
CA LEU A 69 12.45 16.56 -11.81
C LEU A 69 11.90 17.35 -10.61
N SER A 70 11.29 18.52 -10.85
CA SER A 70 10.74 19.35 -9.78
C SER A 70 9.56 18.67 -9.09
N SER A 71 8.60 18.17 -9.87
CA SER A 71 7.39 17.54 -9.33
C SER A 71 7.71 16.26 -8.54
N MET A 72 8.67 15.45 -9.01
CA MET A 72 9.08 14.24 -8.32
C MET A 72 9.84 14.56 -7.04
N ARG A 73 10.66 15.62 -7.06
CA ARG A 73 11.35 16.08 -5.86
C ARG A 73 10.36 16.47 -4.77
N GLU A 74 9.35 17.28 -5.12
CA GLU A 74 8.29 17.67 -4.18
C GLU A 74 7.49 16.45 -3.69
N ALA A 75 7.09 15.53 -4.59
CA ALA A 75 6.38 14.31 -4.22
C ALA A 75 7.15 13.42 -3.22
N LEU A 76 8.48 13.48 -3.25
CA LEU A 76 9.35 12.70 -2.38
C LEU A 76 9.79 13.44 -1.09
N GLY A 77 9.31 14.66 -0.87
CA GLY A 77 9.59 15.44 0.35
C GLY A 77 10.47 16.67 0.15
N GLY A 78 10.65 17.13 -1.09
CA GLY A 78 11.23 18.44 -1.41
C GLY A 78 12.70 18.60 -1.01
N TYR A 79 13.01 19.68 -0.28
CA TYR A 79 14.34 19.97 0.26
C TYR A 79 14.67 19.12 1.49
N ASP A 80 13.67 18.73 2.29
CA ASP A 80 13.83 17.94 3.52
C ASP A 80 13.67 16.43 3.28
N MET A 81 13.96 16.00 2.04
CA MET A 81 13.78 14.64 1.60
C MET A 81 14.60 13.65 2.44
N SER A 82 13.93 12.62 2.96
CA SER A 82 14.62 11.55 3.70
C SER A 82 15.64 10.82 2.83
N ARG A 83 16.70 10.26 3.44
CA ARG A 83 17.71 9.48 2.70
C ARG A 83 17.10 8.35 1.85
N LYS A 84 16.02 7.72 2.32
CA LYS A 84 15.28 6.69 1.56
C LYS A 84 14.71 7.29 0.28
N ASN A 85 14.02 8.42 0.41
CA ASN A 85 13.40 9.10 -0.72
C ASN A 85 14.45 9.71 -1.66
N ALA A 86 15.58 10.19 -1.16
CA ALA A 86 16.70 10.64 -1.98
C ALA A 86 17.24 9.52 -2.87
N MET A 87 17.30 8.28 -2.36
CA MET A 87 17.66 7.12 -3.18
C MET A 87 16.62 6.78 -4.24
N LYS A 88 15.31 6.94 -3.95
CA LYS A 88 14.25 6.80 -4.96
C LYS A 88 14.36 7.88 -6.04
N TYR A 89 14.53 9.14 -5.62
CA TYR A 89 14.72 10.29 -6.49
C TYR A 89 15.94 10.09 -7.40
N TYR A 90 17.03 9.54 -6.87
CA TYR A 90 18.21 9.20 -7.68
C TYR A 90 17.89 8.20 -8.81
N GLN A 91 17.07 7.17 -8.56
CA GLN A 91 16.66 6.25 -9.63
C GLN A 91 15.81 6.96 -10.69
N PHE A 92 14.95 7.89 -10.26
CA PHE A 92 14.16 8.71 -11.17
C PHE A 92 15.03 9.63 -12.03
N VAL A 93 15.96 10.39 -11.43
CA VAL A 93 16.90 11.26 -12.16
C VAL A 93 17.71 10.47 -13.17
N LYS A 94 18.18 9.27 -12.81
CA LYS A 94 18.94 8.40 -13.70
C LYS A 94 18.11 7.92 -14.91
N LYS A 95 16.79 7.86 -14.77
CA LYS A 95 15.88 7.45 -15.85
C LYS A 95 15.40 8.64 -16.70
N TYR A 96 15.31 9.82 -16.08
CA TYR A 96 14.92 11.08 -16.72
C TYR A 96 16.00 11.61 -17.69
N ASN A 97 17.28 11.39 -17.34
CA ASN A 97 18.45 11.74 -18.17
C ASN A 97 18.90 10.57 -19.05
#